data_AF-A0AAW4Y8Z1-F1
#
_entry.id   AF-A0AAW4Y8Z1-F1
#
_cell.length_a   1.000
_cell.length_b   1.000
_cell.length_c   1.000
_cell.angle_alpha   90.00
_cell.angle_beta   90.00
_cell.angle_gamma   90.00
#
_symmetry.space_group_name_H-M   'P 1'
#
loop_
_entity.id
_entity.type
_entity.pdbx_description
1 polymer ?
#
loop_
_entity_poly.entity_id
_entity_poly.type
_entity_poly.pdbx_seq_one_letter_code
_entity_poly.pdbx_strand_id
1 'polypeptide(L)'
;MANQDLFYDITKQGTSQEKQQYLVTRVGDGGLKTVTVTVWSNGTPYNLHGLTPVFEGIKPDGEKIIDTRGAIVLDPVNGVFRYTFPHQASTAEGEYRQAFFKLKRGEQTDSTLEVKITVLKNMVEFGINSESYYTEYQQKIAELEIKINNYLEELKTKAAGTEAQVEANATLAKALKQQLDLIQSIANERELLTKGEFNAALSTINNNIDSISKEIEDYKRDVTQELEKIKDEMTGVKPGVLDDVANITKSGIYYFDSTTKNLPTRNSNNENGYIEAVMKDVNNGMLSMLGTGYAIEKYNGKLHGRWVTSVPVKLWSGKIVKGQTATLSGNCHNFSKLLIEVGYTTNRNAVEWVNIPNNGSTIYMNNIGMQTSGGALKNGHLDEVVILIKDDTHITLEKTLTATGTENAKDSDSYITAIYGVY
;
A
#
# COMPACT_ATOMS: atom_id res chain seq x y z
N MET A 1 29.32 1.42 3.25
CA MET A 1 29.35 1.46 1.77
C MET A 1 30.58 0.72 1.29
N ALA A 2 30.41 -0.26 0.40
CA ALA A 2 31.54 -0.92 -0.23
C ALA A 2 32.04 -0.03 -1.38
N ASN A 3 33.31 0.39 -1.30
CA ASN A 3 33.96 1.20 -2.34
C ASN A 3 35.08 0.41 -3.00
N GLN A 4 35.10 0.38 -4.33
CA GLN A 4 36.17 -0.27 -5.12
C GLN A 4 36.84 0.76 -6.02
N ASP A 5 38.16 0.70 -6.13
CA ASP A 5 38.92 1.60 -6.99
C ASP A 5 39.09 0.99 -8.39
N LEU A 6 38.71 1.77 -9.41
CA LEU A 6 38.83 1.42 -10.82
C LEU A 6 39.79 2.42 -11.50
N PHE A 7 40.58 1.93 -12.46
CA PHE A 7 41.65 2.71 -13.08
C PHE A 7 41.61 2.58 -14.59
N TYR A 8 41.18 3.61 -15.32
CA TYR A 8 41.06 3.55 -16.77
C TYR A 8 42.04 4.47 -17.48
N ASP A 9 42.74 3.97 -18.50
CA ASP A 9 43.35 4.81 -19.53
C ASP A 9 42.34 5.07 -20.66
N ILE A 10 42.04 6.34 -20.89
CA ILE A 10 41.05 6.81 -21.85
C ILE A 10 41.55 6.75 -23.30
N THR A 11 42.87 6.65 -23.49
CA THR A 11 43.47 6.47 -24.82
C THR A 11 43.20 5.09 -25.42
N LYS A 12 42.72 4.14 -24.60
CA LYS A 12 42.33 2.78 -25.01
C LYS A 12 43.46 2.02 -25.74
N GLN A 13 44.72 2.39 -25.48
CA GLN A 13 45.86 1.71 -26.09
C GLN A 13 46.11 0.36 -25.39
N GLY A 14 45.91 -0.73 -26.12
CA GLY A 14 46.06 -2.11 -25.64
C GLY A 14 44.73 -2.77 -25.23
N THR A 15 44.60 -4.08 -25.49
CA THR A 15 43.35 -4.84 -25.34
C THR A 15 43.11 -5.41 -23.93
N SER A 16 43.92 -5.08 -22.93
CA SER A 16 43.71 -5.54 -21.54
C SER A 16 44.43 -4.62 -20.54
N GLN A 17 43.68 -3.75 -19.85
CA GLN A 17 44.19 -3.06 -18.67
C GLN A 17 44.30 -4.09 -17.53
N GLU A 18 45.53 -4.39 -17.08
CA GLU A 18 45.87 -5.55 -16.23
C GLU A 18 45.38 -5.52 -14.77
N LYS A 19 44.56 -4.53 -14.37
CA LYS A 19 43.96 -4.49 -13.02
C LYS A 19 42.50 -4.89 -13.11
N GLN A 20 42.07 -5.79 -12.23
CA GLN A 20 40.69 -6.28 -12.12
C GLN A 20 39.67 -5.13 -12.13
N GLN A 21 39.08 -4.83 -13.28
CA GLN A 21 37.94 -3.90 -13.42
C GLN A 21 36.63 -4.68 -13.57
N TYR A 22 36.50 -5.78 -12.84
CA TYR A 22 35.22 -6.45 -12.69
C TYR A 22 34.58 -6.02 -11.36
N LEU A 23 33.29 -5.74 -11.44
CA LEU A 23 32.45 -5.32 -10.34
C LEU A 23 31.45 -6.44 -10.08
N VAL A 24 31.47 -6.98 -8.87
CA VAL A 24 30.44 -7.93 -8.43
C VAL A 24 29.49 -7.21 -7.48
N THR A 25 28.20 -7.38 -7.76
CA THR A 25 27.07 -6.85 -6.98
C THR A 25 26.01 -7.95 -6.85
N ARG A 26 25.04 -7.82 -5.95
CA ARG A 26 23.87 -8.70 -5.84
C ARG A 26 22.59 -7.99 -6.23
N VAL A 27 21.57 -8.76 -6.59
CA VAL A 27 20.22 -8.20 -6.78
C VAL A 27 19.80 -7.46 -5.50
N GLY A 28 19.46 -6.16 -5.63
CA GLY A 28 19.08 -5.29 -4.51
C GLY A 28 20.18 -4.38 -3.94
N ASP A 29 21.46 -4.59 -4.28
CA ASP A 29 22.59 -3.78 -3.75
C ASP A 29 22.62 -2.31 -4.27
N GLY A 30 21.78 -1.99 -5.25
CA GLY A 30 21.81 -0.69 -5.92
C GLY A 30 21.44 0.46 -4.98
N GLY A 31 22.21 1.56 -5.05
CA GLY A 31 22.11 2.71 -4.15
C GLY A 31 23.20 2.78 -3.07
N LEU A 32 23.85 1.67 -2.72
CA LEU A 32 24.95 1.62 -1.73
C LEU A 32 26.28 1.12 -2.29
N LYS A 33 26.30 0.66 -3.56
CA LYS A 33 27.51 0.27 -4.29
C LYS A 33 28.16 1.50 -4.92
N THR A 34 29.41 1.76 -4.54
CA THR A 34 30.18 2.91 -5.01
C THR A 34 31.51 2.46 -5.59
N VAL A 35 31.99 3.16 -6.62
CA VAL A 35 33.35 3.01 -7.16
C VAL A 35 34.05 4.36 -7.20
N THR A 36 35.34 4.39 -6.86
CA THR A 36 36.21 5.52 -7.17
C THR A 36 36.93 5.20 -8.47
N VAL A 37 36.81 6.08 -9.45
CA VAL A 37 37.38 5.90 -10.78
C VAL A 37 38.49 6.93 -10.97
N THR A 38 39.69 6.44 -11.28
CA THR A 38 40.83 7.27 -11.69
C THR A 38 41.03 7.13 -13.19
N VAL A 39 41.05 8.25 -13.91
CA VAL A 39 41.22 8.29 -15.36
C VAL A 39 42.59 8.84 -15.72
N TRP A 40 43.26 8.15 -16.63
CA TRP A 40 44.55 8.50 -17.19
C TRP A 40 44.42 8.69 -18.70
N SER A 41 45.36 9.42 -19.29
CA SER A 41 45.55 9.52 -20.72
C SER A 41 47.03 9.38 -21.01
N ASN A 42 47.41 8.28 -21.67
CA ASN A 42 48.78 7.99 -22.08
C ASN A 42 49.80 8.13 -20.92
N GLY A 43 49.50 7.50 -19.78
CA GLY A 43 50.38 7.53 -18.60
C GLY A 43 50.41 8.84 -17.82
N THR A 44 49.54 9.82 -18.12
CA THR A 44 49.34 11.03 -17.30
C THR A 44 47.92 11.13 -16.75
N PRO A 45 47.70 11.73 -15.56
CA PRO A 45 46.33 11.93 -15.03
C PRO A 45 45.47 12.76 -15.99
N TYR A 46 44.24 12.32 -16.24
CA TYR A 46 43.34 12.99 -17.18
C TYR A 46 42.50 14.05 -16.47
N ASN A 47 42.69 15.32 -16.83
CA ASN A 47 42.01 16.43 -16.17
C ASN A 47 40.50 16.47 -16.47
N LEU A 48 39.67 16.37 -15.43
CA LEU A 48 38.20 16.35 -15.47
C LEU A 48 37.54 17.73 -15.30
N HIS A 49 38.28 18.84 -15.23
CA HIS A 49 37.68 20.16 -15.09
C HIS A 49 36.66 20.43 -16.21
N GLY A 50 35.42 20.73 -15.83
CA GLY A 50 34.32 20.96 -16.77
C GLY A 50 33.92 19.74 -17.60
N LEU A 51 34.26 18.53 -17.15
CA LEU A 51 33.74 17.26 -17.68
C LEU A 51 32.79 16.63 -16.67
N THR A 52 31.67 16.11 -17.18
CA THR A 52 30.68 15.37 -16.40
C THR A 52 30.82 13.88 -16.70
N PRO A 53 31.22 13.05 -15.72
CA PRO A 53 31.17 11.60 -15.88
C PRO A 53 29.73 11.10 -15.91
N VAL A 54 29.44 10.25 -16.88
CA VAL A 54 28.13 9.63 -17.12
C VAL A 54 28.35 8.13 -17.21
N PHE A 55 27.57 7.34 -16.48
CA PHE A 55 27.59 5.90 -16.63
C PHE A 55 26.59 5.48 -17.70
N GLU A 56 27.02 4.65 -18.65
CA GLU A 56 26.15 4.04 -19.65
C GLU A 56 26.34 2.52 -19.61
N GLY A 57 25.24 1.77 -19.63
CA GLY A 57 25.30 0.32 -19.62
C GLY A 57 24.02 -0.36 -20.10
N ILE A 58 24.15 -1.63 -20.47
CA ILE A 58 23.07 -2.52 -20.87
C ILE A 58 23.08 -3.70 -19.90
N LYS A 59 22.00 -3.82 -19.13
CA LYS A 59 21.80 -4.88 -18.14
C LYS A 59 21.65 -6.27 -18.78
N PRO A 60 21.74 -7.35 -17.99
CA PRO A 60 21.50 -8.71 -18.47
C PRO A 60 20.16 -8.89 -19.19
N ASP A 61 19.09 -8.27 -18.67
CA ASP A 61 17.73 -8.27 -19.22
C ASP A 61 17.56 -7.43 -20.51
N GLY A 62 18.58 -6.64 -20.87
CA GLY A 62 18.59 -5.76 -22.05
C GLY A 62 18.10 -4.33 -21.80
N GLU A 63 17.68 -3.98 -20.59
CA GLU A 63 17.33 -2.60 -20.24
C GLU A 63 18.59 -1.73 -20.17
N LYS A 64 18.46 -0.49 -20.66
CA LYS A 64 19.55 0.47 -20.78
C LYS A 64 19.58 1.44 -19.62
N ILE A 65 20.76 1.71 -19.09
CA ILE A 65 21.00 2.73 -18.08
C ILE A 65 21.85 3.82 -18.69
N ILE A 66 21.39 5.07 -18.57
CA ILE A 66 22.16 6.28 -18.86
C ILE A 66 22.00 7.16 -17.63
N ASP A 67 23.04 7.23 -16.81
CA ASP A 67 23.02 7.96 -15.55
C ASP A 67 24.02 9.11 -15.55
N THR A 68 23.48 10.32 -15.50
CA THR A 68 24.23 11.57 -15.49
C THR A 68 24.38 12.18 -14.10
N ARG A 69 23.78 11.58 -13.06
CA ARG A 69 23.70 12.15 -11.70
C ARG A 69 24.47 11.36 -10.65
N GLY A 70 24.80 10.09 -10.92
CA GLY A 70 25.50 9.24 -9.96
C GLY A 70 26.98 9.58 -9.73
N ALA A 71 27.57 10.49 -10.51
CA ALA A 71 28.99 10.84 -10.44
C ALA A 71 29.26 12.14 -9.67
N ILE A 72 30.30 12.13 -8.82
CA ILE A 72 30.86 13.30 -8.15
C ILE A 72 32.36 13.35 -8.46
N VAL A 73 32.83 14.41 -9.11
CA VAL A 73 34.26 14.61 -9.34
C VAL A 73 34.94 14.99 -8.01
N LEU A 74 35.92 14.19 -7.58
CA LEU A 74 36.60 14.36 -6.30
C LEU A 74 37.89 15.15 -6.45
N ASP A 75 38.68 14.82 -7.47
CA ASP A 75 39.93 15.49 -7.79
C ASP A 75 39.99 15.69 -9.31
N PRO A 76 39.55 16.85 -9.81
CA PRO A 76 39.49 17.08 -11.25
C PRO A 76 40.88 17.12 -11.90
N VAL A 77 41.91 17.62 -11.22
CA VAL A 77 43.26 17.73 -11.79
C VAL A 77 43.88 16.35 -11.98
N ASN A 78 43.68 15.45 -11.02
CA ASN A 78 44.25 14.09 -11.06
C ASN A 78 43.30 13.04 -11.65
N GLY A 79 42.18 13.44 -12.24
CA GLY A 79 41.31 12.51 -12.96
C GLY A 79 40.46 11.60 -12.10
N VAL A 80 40.12 12.01 -10.87
CA VAL A 80 39.40 11.16 -9.91
C VAL A 80 37.95 11.60 -9.77
N PHE A 81 37.03 10.66 -10.00
CA PHE A 81 35.62 10.83 -9.66
C PHE A 81 35.10 9.62 -8.90
N ARG A 82 34.04 9.81 -8.13
CA ARG A 82 33.29 8.75 -7.47
C ARG A 82 31.97 8.56 -8.18
N TYR A 83 31.59 7.31 -8.42
CA TYR A 83 30.30 6.97 -8.98
C TYR A 83 29.55 6.03 -8.06
N THR A 84 28.32 6.39 -7.71
CA THR A 84 27.40 5.54 -6.95
C THR A 84 26.35 4.99 -7.91
N PHE A 85 26.26 3.67 -7.98
CA PHE A 85 25.32 3.01 -8.88
C PHE A 85 23.87 3.25 -8.41
N PRO A 86 22.95 3.62 -9.32
CA PRO A 86 21.54 3.76 -8.98
C PRO A 86 20.93 2.40 -8.64
N HIS A 87 19.79 2.40 -7.94
CA HIS A 87 19.11 1.17 -7.52
C HIS A 87 18.86 0.21 -8.70
N GLN A 88 18.43 0.79 -9.83
CA GLN A 88 18.13 0.11 -11.09
C GLN A 88 19.32 -0.67 -11.66
N ALA A 89 20.56 -0.33 -11.30
CA ALA A 89 21.76 -1.00 -11.81
C ALA A 89 21.96 -2.43 -11.26
N SER A 90 21.23 -2.83 -10.22
CA SER A 90 21.35 -4.18 -9.65
C SER A 90 20.00 -4.89 -9.58
N THR A 91 19.11 -4.69 -10.56
CA THR A 91 17.78 -5.33 -10.56
C THR A 91 17.70 -6.60 -11.39
N ALA A 92 18.63 -6.83 -12.30
CA ALA A 92 18.65 -8.00 -13.18
C ALA A 92 19.89 -8.86 -12.92
N GLU A 93 19.67 -10.14 -12.62
CA GLU A 93 20.72 -11.14 -12.42
C GLU A 93 21.48 -11.41 -13.73
N GLY A 94 22.81 -11.55 -13.65
CA GLY A 94 23.68 -11.93 -14.75
C GLY A 94 24.78 -10.90 -15.05
N GLU A 95 25.47 -11.09 -16.17
CA GLU A 95 26.50 -10.16 -16.64
C GLU A 95 25.91 -9.02 -17.47
N TYR A 96 26.38 -7.81 -17.21
CA TYR A 96 26.10 -6.67 -18.08
C TYR A 96 26.60 -6.96 -19.48
N ARG A 97 25.76 -6.66 -20.48
CA ARG A 97 26.13 -6.82 -21.89
C ARG A 97 27.13 -5.77 -22.33
N GLN A 98 27.06 -4.59 -21.72
CA GLN A 98 27.97 -3.47 -21.94
C GLN A 98 27.92 -2.53 -20.73
N ALA A 99 29.03 -1.93 -20.34
CA ALA A 99 29.06 -0.88 -19.32
C ALA A 99 30.33 -0.05 -19.43
N PHE A 100 30.24 1.27 -19.45
CA PHE A 100 31.41 2.15 -19.48
C PHE A 100 31.07 3.53 -18.93
N PHE A 101 32.10 4.31 -18.62
CA PHE A 101 31.95 5.71 -18.26
C PHE A 101 32.23 6.59 -19.47
N LYS A 102 31.38 7.59 -19.67
CA LYS A 102 31.51 8.63 -20.68
C LYS A 102 31.78 9.96 -19.99
N LEU A 103 32.82 10.66 -20.38
CA LEU A 103 33.18 11.99 -19.88
C LEU A 103 32.67 13.02 -20.89
N LYS A 104 31.66 13.81 -20.50
CA LYS A 104 30.98 14.76 -21.39
C LYS A 104 31.36 16.21 -21.09
N ARG A 105 31.55 17.01 -22.14
CA ARG A 105 31.60 18.48 -22.08
C ARG A 105 30.81 19.03 -23.27
N GLY A 106 29.58 19.48 -23.01
CA GLY A 106 28.66 19.85 -24.10
C GLY A 106 28.42 18.66 -25.04
N GLU A 107 28.66 18.84 -26.34
CA GLU A 107 28.55 17.79 -27.36
C GLU A 107 29.81 16.91 -27.49
N GLN A 108 30.92 17.28 -26.84
CA GLN A 108 32.15 16.50 -26.89
C GLN A 108 32.12 15.40 -25.83
N THR A 109 32.53 14.19 -26.23
CA THR A 109 32.54 13.03 -25.33
C THR A 109 33.78 12.19 -25.55
N ASP A 110 34.36 11.70 -24.46
CA ASP A 110 35.32 10.59 -24.48
C ASP A 110 34.82 9.48 -23.52
N SER A 111 35.35 8.27 -23.63
CA SER A 111 34.86 7.12 -22.85
C SER A 111 35.97 6.24 -22.34
N THR A 112 35.70 5.54 -21.24
CA THR A 112 36.58 4.46 -20.76
C THR A 112 36.46 3.22 -21.66
N LEU A 113 37.31 2.23 -21.39
CA LEU A 113 37.03 0.84 -21.78
C LEU A 113 35.82 0.30 -20.99
N GLU A 114 35.38 -0.89 -21.39
CA GLU A 114 34.27 -1.61 -20.74
C GLU A 114 34.60 -1.98 -19.28
N VAL A 115 33.66 -1.69 -18.39
CA VAL A 115 33.59 -2.18 -17.02
C VAL A 115 32.88 -3.52 -17.04
N LYS A 116 33.50 -4.58 -16.52
CA LYS A 116 32.79 -5.87 -16.39
C LYS A 116 31.92 -5.83 -15.14
N ILE A 117 30.62 -6.03 -15.26
CA ILE A 117 29.71 -6.02 -14.10
C ILE A 117 28.92 -7.32 -14.06
N THR A 118 28.95 -8.01 -12.92
CA THR A 118 28.19 -9.24 -12.68
C THR A 118 27.25 -9.03 -11.49
N VAL A 119 25.95 -9.21 -11.72
CA VAL A 119 24.91 -9.17 -10.70
C VAL A 119 24.58 -10.60 -10.28
N LEU A 120 24.95 -10.98 -9.06
CA LEU A 120 24.64 -12.27 -8.48
C LEU A 120 23.20 -12.32 -7.98
N LYS A 121 22.57 -13.49 -8.08
CA LYS A 121 21.25 -13.74 -7.51
C LYS A 121 21.21 -13.48 -6.01
N ASN A 122 20.17 -12.79 -5.55
CA ASN A 122 19.80 -12.80 -4.13
C ASN A 122 18.84 -13.97 -3.87
N MET A 123 19.38 -15.05 -3.30
CA MET A 123 18.64 -16.28 -2.99
C MET A 123 17.86 -16.21 -1.66
N VAL A 124 18.00 -15.13 -0.90
CA VAL A 124 17.29 -14.93 0.37
C VAL A 124 15.98 -14.17 0.12
N GLU A 125 16.03 -13.18 -0.77
CA GLU A 125 14.87 -12.34 -1.13
C GLU A 125 14.08 -12.89 -2.33
N PHE A 126 14.50 -14.00 -2.96
CA PHE A 126 13.76 -14.76 -3.98
C PHE A 126 13.08 -13.91 -5.10
N GLY A 127 13.68 -12.78 -5.49
CA GLY A 127 13.09 -11.88 -6.51
C GLY A 127 11.88 -11.07 -6.03
N ILE A 128 11.56 -11.14 -4.75
CA ILE A 128 10.78 -10.13 -4.03
C ILE A 128 11.80 -9.05 -3.70
N ASN A 129 11.67 -7.87 -4.33
CA ASN A 129 12.38 -6.69 -3.85
C ASN A 129 11.93 -6.53 -2.39
N SER A 130 12.78 -6.87 -1.41
CA SER A 130 12.48 -6.55 -0.02
C SER A 130 12.71 -5.05 0.13
N GLU A 131 11.82 -4.27 -0.45
CA GLU A 131 11.57 -2.94 0.06
C GLU A 131 11.15 -3.17 1.51
N SER A 132 12.04 -2.75 2.41
CA SER A 132 11.71 -2.66 3.81
C SER A 132 10.43 -1.84 3.90
N TYR A 133 9.32 -2.48 4.23
CA TYR A 133 8.03 -1.89 4.60
C TYR A 133 8.17 -0.74 5.63
N TYR A 134 9.33 -0.62 6.26
CA TYR A 134 9.73 0.45 7.17
C TYR A 134 10.12 1.79 6.51
N THR A 135 10.63 1.82 5.26
CA THR A 135 11.13 3.07 4.64
C THR A 135 10.04 3.89 3.96
N GLU A 136 9.00 3.29 3.38
CA GLU A 136 7.86 4.06 2.85
C GLU A 136 7.09 4.76 3.97
N TYR A 137 6.96 4.13 5.12
CA TYR A 137 6.40 4.76 6.32
C TYR A 137 7.29 5.91 6.83
N GLN A 138 8.62 5.73 6.86
CA GLN A 138 9.53 6.80 7.28
C GLN A 138 9.66 7.94 6.27
N GLN A 139 9.59 7.66 4.97
CA GLN A 139 9.52 8.68 3.91
C GLN A 139 8.19 9.42 3.95
N LYS A 140 7.06 8.72 4.15
CA LYS A 140 5.77 9.37 4.38
C LYS A 140 5.76 10.17 5.68
N ILE A 141 6.40 9.72 6.76
CA ILE A 141 6.55 10.49 8.00
C ILE A 141 7.45 11.71 7.77
N ALA A 142 8.55 11.60 7.05
CA ALA A 142 9.42 12.73 6.73
C ALA A 142 8.74 13.74 5.78
N GLU A 143 7.98 13.28 4.79
CA GLU A 143 7.13 14.12 3.94
C GLU A 143 6.00 14.77 4.75
N LEU A 144 5.43 14.06 5.72
CA LEU A 144 4.42 14.59 6.64
C LEU A 144 5.05 15.62 7.59
N GLU A 145 6.26 15.40 8.11
CA GLU A 145 7.01 16.35 8.94
C GLU A 145 7.39 17.61 8.14
N ILE A 146 7.83 17.47 6.89
CA ILE A 146 8.08 18.60 5.99
C ILE A 146 6.77 19.36 5.71
N LYS A 147 5.67 18.67 5.44
CA LYS A 147 4.35 19.30 5.24
C LYS A 147 3.85 19.97 6.51
N ILE A 148 3.99 19.35 7.67
CA ILE A 148 3.59 19.91 8.97
C ILE A 148 4.45 21.14 9.29
N ASN A 149 5.75 21.12 9.03
CA ASN A 149 6.62 22.26 9.24
C ASN A 149 6.31 23.40 8.26
N ASN A 150 6.03 23.09 6.99
CA ASN A 150 5.57 24.08 6.01
C ASN A 150 4.20 24.67 6.40
N TYR A 151 3.27 23.84 6.85
CA TYR A 151 1.97 24.28 7.37
C TYR A 151 2.11 25.08 8.66
N LEU A 152 3.03 24.73 9.56
CA LEU A 152 3.31 25.49 10.78
C LEU A 152 3.96 26.83 10.46
N GLU A 153 4.85 26.90 9.47
CA GLU A 153 5.43 28.16 9.00
C GLU A 153 4.39 29.01 8.24
N GLU A 154 3.50 28.42 7.45
CA GLU A 154 2.36 29.11 6.84
C GLU A 154 1.34 29.59 7.90
N LEU A 155 1.09 28.78 8.94
CA LEU A 155 0.25 29.15 10.08
C LEU A 155 0.91 30.24 10.92
N LYS A 156 2.22 30.22 11.13
CA LYS A 156 2.96 31.33 11.78
C LYS A 156 2.93 32.59 10.93
N THR A 157 3.03 32.46 9.60
CA THR A 157 2.95 33.59 8.67
C THR A 157 1.52 34.16 8.62
N LYS A 158 0.48 33.32 8.70
CA LYS A 158 -0.93 33.71 8.83
C LYS A 158 -1.30 34.22 10.25
N ALA A 159 -0.67 33.70 11.30
CA ALA A 159 -0.80 34.19 12.68
C ALA A 159 -0.09 35.54 12.87
N ALA A 160 1.06 35.77 12.23
CA ALA A 160 1.67 37.09 12.10
C ALA A 160 0.77 38.05 11.28
N GLY A 161 0.06 37.53 10.28
CA GLY A 161 -1.04 38.26 9.61
C GLY A 161 -2.22 38.59 10.55
N THR A 162 -2.44 37.79 11.57
CA THR A 162 -3.44 38.04 12.63
C THR A 162 -2.95 39.13 13.60
N GLU A 163 -1.66 39.17 13.94
CA GLU A 163 -1.05 40.31 14.66
C GLU A 163 -1.15 41.62 13.86
N ALA A 164 -0.93 41.58 12.54
CA ALA A 164 -1.12 42.73 11.66
C ALA A 164 -2.59 43.21 11.58
N GLN A 165 -3.56 42.28 11.64
CA GLN A 165 -4.99 42.63 11.73
C GLN A 165 -5.39 43.13 13.12
N VAL A 166 -4.75 42.66 14.19
CA VAL A 166 -4.92 43.19 15.54
C VAL A 166 -4.30 44.58 15.68
N GLU A 167 -3.14 44.84 15.07
CA GLU A 167 -2.54 46.18 14.96
C GLU A 167 -3.39 47.11 14.08
N ALA A 168 -3.93 46.62 12.96
CA ALA A 168 -4.85 47.37 12.12
C ALA A 168 -6.14 47.72 12.88
N ASN A 169 -6.73 46.76 13.60
CA ASN A 169 -7.91 46.98 14.45
C ASN A 169 -7.61 47.90 15.65
N ALA A 170 -6.42 47.81 16.25
CA ALA A 170 -5.97 48.72 17.30
C ALA A 170 -5.73 50.15 16.78
N THR A 171 -5.25 50.27 15.53
CA THR A 171 -5.07 51.55 14.83
C THR A 171 -6.42 52.16 14.45
N LEU A 172 -7.35 51.33 13.98
CA LEU A 172 -8.73 51.73 13.68
C LEU A 172 -9.48 52.16 14.94
N ALA A 173 -9.31 51.44 16.06
CA ALA A 173 -9.87 51.80 17.36
C ALA A 173 -9.28 53.12 17.90
N LYS A 174 -7.97 53.38 17.69
CA LYS A 174 -7.35 54.68 17.99
C LYS A 174 -7.92 55.80 17.12
N ALA A 175 -8.14 55.56 15.83
CA ALA A 175 -8.73 56.55 14.92
C ALA A 175 -10.19 56.86 15.26
N LEU A 176 -11.00 55.83 15.58
CA LEU A 176 -12.37 55.98 16.07
C LEU A 176 -12.42 56.76 17.39
N LYS A 177 -11.47 56.49 18.31
CA LYS A 177 -11.36 57.23 19.57
C LYS A 177 -10.97 58.70 19.35
N GLN A 178 -10.05 59.00 18.46
CA GLN A 178 -9.70 60.39 18.09
C GLN A 178 -10.87 61.14 17.46
N GLN A 179 -11.70 60.47 16.65
CA GLN A 179 -12.91 61.07 16.10
C GLN A 179 -14.00 61.26 17.17
N LEU A 180 -14.13 60.32 18.10
CA LEU A 180 -15.01 60.47 19.26
C LEU A 180 -14.58 61.65 20.14
N ASP A 181 -13.28 61.80 20.41
CA ASP A 181 -12.71 62.91 21.17
C ASP A 181 -12.91 64.25 20.43
N LEU A 182 -12.82 64.26 19.09
CA LEU A 182 -13.13 65.44 18.26
C LEU A 182 -14.62 65.79 18.31
N ILE A 183 -15.52 64.80 18.23
CA ILE A 183 -16.97 64.98 18.38
C ILE A 183 -17.29 65.50 19.79
N GLN A 184 -16.58 65.02 20.81
CA GLN A 184 -16.74 65.45 22.20
C GLN A 184 -16.18 66.86 22.43
N SER A 185 -15.09 67.24 21.75
CA SER A 185 -14.56 68.61 21.71
C SER A 185 -15.48 69.58 20.97
N ILE A 186 -16.05 69.18 19.83
CA ILE A 186 -17.04 69.97 19.09
C ILE A 186 -18.33 70.13 19.89
N ALA A 187 -18.78 69.09 20.59
CA ALA A 187 -19.92 69.16 21.51
C ALA A 187 -19.66 70.07 22.72
N ASN A 188 -18.40 70.19 23.15
CA ASN A 188 -18.00 71.09 24.24
C ASN A 188 -17.80 72.55 23.79
N GLU A 189 -17.60 72.83 22.50
CA GLU A 189 -17.30 74.18 21.97
C GLU A 189 -18.35 74.77 20.99
N ARG A 190 -19.29 73.98 20.44
CA ARG A 190 -20.29 74.45 19.47
C ARG A 190 -21.67 73.81 19.70
N GLU A 191 -22.69 74.66 19.85
CA GLU A 191 -24.02 74.25 20.30
C GLU A 191 -24.82 73.36 19.33
N LEU A 192 -24.51 73.22 18.03
CA LEU A 192 -25.37 72.45 17.11
C LEU A 192 -24.62 71.78 15.94
N LEU A 193 -24.76 70.45 15.81
CA LEU A 193 -24.43 69.64 14.63
C LEU A 193 -25.63 69.67 13.66
N THR A 194 -25.43 69.83 12.35
CA THR A 194 -26.57 69.84 11.42
C THR A 194 -27.09 68.43 11.15
N LYS A 195 -28.39 68.26 10.90
CA LYS A 195 -28.99 66.96 10.55
C LYS A 195 -28.34 66.30 9.33
N GLY A 196 -27.83 67.10 8.39
CA GLY A 196 -27.14 66.60 7.19
C GLY A 196 -25.82 65.93 7.52
N GLU A 197 -25.03 66.55 8.40
CA GLU A 197 -23.73 66.01 8.85
C GLU A 197 -23.91 64.73 9.68
N PHE A 198 -24.93 64.68 10.53
CA PHE A 198 -25.27 63.48 11.30
C PHE A 198 -25.71 62.32 10.40
N ASN A 199 -26.54 62.58 9.40
CA ASN A 199 -26.99 61.55 8.46
C ASN A 199 -25.86 61.03 7.56
N ALA A 200 -24.91 61.89 7.17
CA ALA A 200 -23.74 61.47 6.40
C ALA A 200 -22.83 60.54 7.22
N ALA A 201 -22.65 60.83 8.51
CA ALA A 201 -21.89 59.98 9.43
C ALA A 201 -22.57 58.61 9.61
N LEU A 202 -23.89 58.58 9.85
CA LEU A 202 -24.66 57.33 9.96
C LEU A 202 -24.61 56.49 8.68
N SER A 203 -24.71 57.12 7.50
CA SER A 203 -24.62 56.41 6.23
C SER A 203 -23.25 55.75 6.05
N THR A 204 -22.18 56.41 6.49
CA THR A 204 -20.82 55.85 6.40
C THR A 204 -20.66 54.66 7.35
N ILE A 205 -21.22 54.74 8.56
CA ILE A 205 -21.23 53.65 9.53
C ILE A 205 -21.98 52.43 8.97
N ASN A 206 -23.17 52.63 8.40
CA ASN A 206 -23.95 51.53 7.83
C ASN A 206 -23.23 50.84 6.68
N ASN A 207 -22.62 51.61 5.77
CA ASN A 207 -21.85 51.04 4.66
C ASN A 207 -20.66 50.20 5.15
N ASN A 208 -19.99 50.64 6.22
CA ASN A 208 -18.89 49.90 6.82
C ASN A 208 -19.38 48.62 7.52
N ILE A 209 -20.52 48.67 8.23
CA ILE A 209 -21.15 47.50 8.86
C ILE A 209 -21.55 46.46 7.81
N ASP A 210 -22.11 46.90 6.67
CA ASP A 210 -22.50 46.01 5.58
C ASP A 210 -21.27 45.34 4.93
N SER A 211 -20.18 46.11 4.73
CA SER A 211 -18.91 45.57 4.21
C SER A 211 -18.33 44.51 5.16
N ILE A 212 -18.29 44.78 6.46
CA ILE A 212 -17.80 43.84 7.48
C ILE A 212 -18.67 42.59 7.53
N SER A 213 -19.99 42.75 7.47
CA SER A 213 -20.92 41.61 7.51
C SER A 213 -20.69 40.68 6.32
N LYS A 214 -20.46 41.24 5.13
CA LYS A 214 -20.14 40.48 3.92
C LYS A 214 -18.80 39.75 4.02
N GLU A 215 -17.75 40.42 4.51
CA GLU A 215 -16.44 39.79 4.72
C GLU A 215 -16.51 38.62 5.73
N ILE A 216 -17.32 38.76 6.78
CA ILE A 216 -17.56 37.68 7.76
C ILE A 216 -18.27 36.49 7.11
N GLU A 217 -19.27 36.73 6.26
CA GLU A 217 -19.98 35.67 5.54
C GLU A 217 -19.08 34.91 4.56
N ASP A 218 -18.26 35.65 3.80
CA ASP A 218 -17.30 35.06 2.87
C ASP A 218 -16.24 34.23 3.63
N TYR A 219 -15.70 34.75 4.74
CA TYR A 219 -14.75 34.02 5.58
C TYR A 219 -15.36 32.71 6.15
N LYS A 220 -16.60 32.77 6.64
CA LYS A 220 -17.30 31.58 7.17
C LYS A 220 -17.46 30.50 6.09
N ARG A 221 -17.76 30.90 4.85
CA ARG A 221 -17.86 29.98 3.72
C ARG A 221 -16.52 29.32 3.42
N ASP A 222 -15.46 30.11 3.32
CA ASP A 222 -14.13 29.61 2.94
C ASP A 222 -13.57 28.65 4.00
N VAL A 223 -13.72 28.98 5.29
CA VAL A 223 -13.34 28.09 6.41
C VAL A 223 -14.11 26.77 6.36
N THR A 224 -15.41 26.80 6.05
CA THR A 224 -16.21 25.58 5.93
C THR A 224 -15.73 24.69 4.79
N GLN A 225 -15.38 25.30 3.65
CA GLN A 225 -14.85 24.57 2.49
C GLN A 225 -13.46 23.96 2.75
N GLU A 226 -12.58 24.67 3.45
CA GLU A 226 -11.27 24.12 3.81
C GLU A 226 -11.40 22.99 4.84
N LEU A 227 -12.32 23.10 5.81
CA LEU A 227 -12.61 22.02 6.76
C LEU A 227 -13.06 20.72 6.07
N GLU A 228 -13.95 20.81 5.07
CA GLU A 228 -14.38 19.64 4.30
C GLU A 228 -13.23 19.02 3.49
N LYS A 229 -12.38 19.84 2.87
CA LYS A 229 -11.18 19.35 2.15
C LYS A 229 -10.19 18.65 3.08
N ILE A 230 -9.89 19.25 4.22
CA ILE A 230 -8.97 18.69 5.22
C ILE A 230 -9.52 17.37 5.76
N LYS A 231 -10.84 17.26 5.98
CA LYS A 231 -11.49 16.03 6.42
C LYS A 231 -11.37 14.89 5.39
N ASP A 232 -11.51 15.21 4.11
CA ASP A 232 -11.31 14.27 3.00
C ASP A 232 -9.85 13.82 2.86
N GLU A 233 -8.88 14.69 3.18
CA GLU A 233 -7.44 14.43 3.05
C GLU A 233 -6.82 13.76 4.30
N MET A 234 -7.33 14.02 5.50
CA MET A 234 -6.68 13.57 6.75
C MET A 234 -6.96 12.13 7.19
N THR A 235 -8.00 11.46 6.69
CA THR A 235 -8.31 10.10 7.15
C THR A 235 -8.19 9.04 6.07
N GLY A 236 -8.32 9.40 4.80
CA GLY A 236 -8.58 8.42 3.73
C GLY A 236 -9.91 7.65 3.90
N VAL A 237 -10.58 7.75 5.06
CA VAL A 237 -11.85 7.10 5.38
C VAL A 237 -12.98 7.93 4.80
N LYS A 238 -13.68 7.37 3.81
CA LYS A 238 -14.83 8.01 3.19
C LYS A 238 -16.00 8.05 4.19
N PRO A 239 -16.64 9.22 4.38
CA PRO A 239 -17.75 9.35 5.30
C PRO A 239 -18.97 8.56 4.82
N GLY A 240 -19.74 8.01 5.77
CA GLY A 240 -20.96 7.26 5.51
C GLY A 240 -20.75 5.74 5.38
N VAL A 241 -21.85 5.02 5.20
CA VAL A 241 -21.87 3.58 4.92
C VAL A 241 -21.79 3.39 3.41
N LEU A 242 -20.91 2.50 2.97
CA LEU A 242 -20.81 2.14 1.56
C LEU A 242 -22.07 1.40 1.11
N ASP A 243 -22.72 1.88 0.05
CA ASP A 243 -23.92 1.22 -0.49
C ASP A 243 -23.58 -0.09 -1.23
N ASP A 244 -22.52 -0.07 -2.03
CA ASP A 244 -22.10 -1.18 -2.89
C ASP A 244 -20.59 -1.12 -3.13
N VAL A 245 -19.90 -2.24 -2.89
CA VAL A 245 -18.47 -2.40 -3.17
C VAL A 245 -18.12 -2.07 -4.62
N ALA A 246 -19.01 -2.40 -5.56
CA ALA A 246 -18.78 -2.13 -6.98
C ALA A 246 -18.70 -0.63 -7.30
N ASN A 247 -19.24 0.25 -6.45
CA ASN A 247 -19.24 1.70 -6.65
C ASN A 247 -17.93 2.39 -6.23
N ILE A 248 -16.99 1.66 -5.64
CA ILE A 248 -15.67 2.19 -5.28
C ILE A 248 -14.91 2.56 -6.57
N THR A 249 -14.50 3.82 -6.68
CA THR A 249 -13.80 4.41 -7.84
C THR A 249 -12.55 5.21 -7.46
N LYS A 250 -12.28 5.37 -6.16
CA LYS A 250 -11.14 6.13 -5.65
C LYS A 250 -10.46 5.34 -4.53
N SER A 251 -9.16 5.55 -4.38
CA SER A 251 -8.43 4.98 -3.26
C SER A 251 -8.91 5.59 -1.94
N GLY A 252 -8.91 4.79 -0.90
CA GLY A 252 -9.37 5.20 0.42
C GLY A 252 -9.87 4.01 1.25
N ILE A 253 -10.38 4.31 2.42
CA ILE A 253 -10.96 3.36 3.36
C ILE A 253 -12.47 3.59 3.36
N TYR A 254 -13.26 2.53 3.23
CA TYR A 254 -14.71 2.59 3.11
C TYR A 254 -15.34 1.76 4.22
N TYR A 255 -16.21 2.35 5.01
CA TYR A 255 -16.97 1.60 6.02
C TYR A 255 -18.09 0.80 5.35
N PHE A 256 -18.25 -0.46 5.73
CA PHE A 256 -19.34 -1.33 5.28
C PHE A 256 -20.08 -1.94 6.47
N ASP A 257 -21.34 -2.27 6.25
CA ASP A 257 -22.17 -3.01 7.19
C ASP A 257 -23.02 -4.08 6.49
N SER A 258 -24.08 -4.56 7.14
CA SER A 258 -24.99 -5.57 6.60
C SER A 258 -25.84 -5.08 5.42
N THR A 259 -25.93 -3.77 5.19
CA THR A 259 -26.70 -3.17 4.09
C THR A 259 -25.88 -3.02 2.80
N THR A 260 -24.55 -3.01 2.91
CA THR A 260 -23.62 -2.91 1.78
C THR A 260 -23.73 -4.13 0.86
N LYS A 261 -23.92 -3.88 -0.45
CA LYS A 261 -24.00 -4.91 -1.49
C LYS A 261 -22.63 -5.43 -1.93
N ASN A 262 -22.61 -6.63 -2.52
CA ASN A 262 -21.42 -7.29 -3.09
C ASN A 262 -20.31 -7.63 -2.07
N LEU A 263 -20.69 -7.83 -0.81
CA LEU A 263 -19.78 -8.38 0.21
C LEU A 263 -19.77 -9.92 0.18
N PRO A 264 -18.66 -10.58 0.54
CA PRO A 264 -18.59 -12.04 0.64
C PRO A 264 -19.26 -12.55 1.92
N THR A 265 -19.45 -13.86 2.05
CA THR A 265 -19.78 -14.48 3.35
C THR A 265 -18.62 -14.33 4.32
N ARG A 266 -18.88 -14.01 5.59
CA ARG A 266 -17.84 -13.65 6.58
C ARG A 266 -18.08 -14.35 7.91
N ASN A 267 -17.04 -14.41 8.73
CA ASN A 267 -17.16 -14.80 10.13
C ASN A 267 -17.90 -13.69 10.91
N SER A 268 -18.65 -14.06 11.95
CA SER A 268 -19.49 -13.15 12.76
C SER A 268 -18.72 -11.97 13.36
N ASN A 269 -17.45 -12.16 13.69
CA ASN A 269 -16.62 -11.10 14.26
C ASN A 269 -16.28 -9.98 13.26
N ASN A 270 -16.65 -10.16 11.98
CA ASN A 270 -16.41 -9.26 10.85
C ASN A 270 -17.73 -8.91 10.11
N GLU A 271 -18.84 -8.81 10.86
CA GLU A 271 -20.16 -8.46 10.30
C GLU A 271 -20.15 -7.09 9.61
N ASN A 272 -19.49 -6.11 10.23
CA ASN A 272 -19.20 -4.78 9.71
C ASN A 272 -17.70 -4.48 9.82
N GLY A 273 -17.23 -3.44 9.12
CA GLY A 273 -15.81 -3.11 9.12
C GLY A 273 -15.41 -2.15 8.03
N TYR A 274 -14.15 -2.26 7.59
CA TYR A 274 -13.56 -1.36 6.60
C TYR A 274 -12.98 -2.11 5.41
N ILE A 275 -13.22 -1.56 4.21
CA ILE A 275 -12.55 -1.94 2.97
C ILE A 275 -11.49 -0.89 2.67
N GLU A 276 -10.24 -1.32 2.54
CA GLU A 276 -9.20 -0.53 1.90
C GLU A 276 -9.27 -0.73 0.39
N ALA A 277 -9.38 0.37 -0.34
CA ALA A 277 -9.35 0.42 -1.79
C ALA A 277 -8.04 1.04 -2.25
N VAL A 278 -7.30 0.31 -3.07
CA VAL A 278 -6.12 0.79 -3.78
C VAL A 278 -6.46 0.83 -5.26
N MET A 279 -6.90 1.99 -5.73
CA MET A 279 -7.35 2.21 -7.10
C MET A 279 -6.20 2.75 -7.95
N LYS A 280 -5.95 2.10 -9.09
CA LYS A 280 -5.05 2.61 -10.14
C LYS A 280 -5.74 3.72 -10.95
N ASP A 281 -7.01 3.50 -11.25
CA ASP A 281 -7.90 4.44 -11.92
C ASP A 281 -9.36 4.16 -11.51
N VAL A 282 -10.33 4.87 -12.08
CA VAL A 282 -11.76 4.73 -11.71
C VAL A 282 -12.34 3.32 -11.97
N ASN A 283 -11.71 2.54 -12.84
CA ASN A 283 -12.18 1.25 -13.31
C ASN A 283 -11.32 0.07 -12.83
N ASN A 284 -10.08 0.32 -12.41
CA ASN A 284 -9.11 -0.71 -12.08
C ASN A 284 -8.48 -0.49 -10.71
N GLY A 285 -8.49 -1.52 -9.86
CA GLY A 285 -7.92 -1.48 -8.52
C GLY A 285 -8.07 -2.77 -7.74
N MET A 286 -7.56 -2.76 -6.52
CA MET A 286 -7.67 -3.87 -5.58
C MET A 286 -8.41 -3.43 -4.32
N LEU A 287 -9.34 -4.25 -3.85
CA LEU A 287 -10.15 -3.99 -2.67
C LEU A 287 -9.87 -5.07 -1.63
N SER A 288 -9.50 -4.66 -0.42
CA SER A 288 -9.14 -5.56 0.68
C SER A 288 -9.97 -5.25 1.91
N MET A 289 -10.58 -6.26 2.52
CA MET A 289 -11.36 -6.10 3.76
C MET A 289 -10.45 -6.28 4.97
N LEU A 290 -10.23 -5.18 5.71
CA LEU A 290 -9.31 -5.14 6.84
C LEU A 290 -9.74 -6.12 7.94
N GLY A 291 -8.78 -6.89 8.47
CA GLY A 291 -9.01 -7.87 9.55
C GLY A 291 -9.67 -9.20 9.11
N THR A 292 -10.05 -9.34 7.84
CA THR A 292 -10.77 -10.54 7.36
C THR A 292 -9.95 -11.43 6.43
N GLY A 293 -8.83 -10.94 5.89
CA GLY A 293 -8.04 -11.66 4.89
C GLY A 293 -8.68 -11.71 3.49
N TYR A 294 -9.84 -11.08 3.29
CA TYR A 294 -10.51 -11.01 1.99
C TYR A 294 -9.91 -9.93 1.08
N ALA A 295 -9.74 -10.28 -0.20
CA ALA A 295 -9.44 -9.36 -1.28
C ALA A 295 -10.22 -9.70 -2.55
N ILE A 296 -10.48 -8.70 -3.38
CA ILE A 296 -11.06 -8.84 -4.72
C ILE A 296 -10.46 -7.79 -5.65
N GLU A 297 -10.34 -8.12 -6.94
CA GLU A 297 -9.93 -7.19 -7.98
C GLU A 297 -11.16 -6.47 -8.55
N LYS A 298 -11.03 -5.16 -8.79
CA LYS A 298 -11.91 -4.42 -9.70
C LYS A 298 -11.16 -4.24 -11.02
N TYR A 299 -11.73 -4.75 -12.10
CA TYR A 299 -11.14 -4.71 -13.43
C TYR A 299 -12.18 -4.29 -14.47
N ASN A 300 -11.84 -3.33 -15.32
CA ASN A 300 -12.75 -2.75 -16.32
C ASN A 300 -14.11 -2.30 -15.73
N GLY A 301 -14.08 -1.71 -14.53
CA GLY A 301 -15.24 -1.14 -13.86
C GLY A 301 -16.10 -2.15 -13.11
N LYS A 302 -15.79 -3.44 -13.17
CA LYS A 302 -16.55 -4.51 -12.50
C LYS A 302 -15.69 -5.23 -11.47
N LEU A 303 -16.33 -5.79 -10.44
CA LEU A 303 -15.66 -6.75 -9.56
C LEU A 303 -15.34 -8.01 -10.38
N HIS A 304 -14.08 -8.40 -10.40
CA HIS A 304 -13.59 -9.49 -11.21
C HIS A 304 -13.41 -10.75 -10.35
N GLY A 305 -14.02 -11.85 -10.81
CA GLY A 305 -14.00 -13.12 -10.10
C GLY A 305 -14.82 -13.10 -8.81
N ARG A 306 -14.28 -13.71 -7.77
CA ARG A 306 -14.88 -13.83 -6.44
C ARG A 306 -13.89 -13.34 -5.39
N TRP A 307 -14.42 -12.98 -4.23
CA TRP A 307 -13.59 -12.65 -3.09
C TRP A 307 -12.71 -13.84 -2.69
N VAL A 308 -11.42 -13.58 -2.52
CA VAL A 308 -10.42 -14.57 -2.10
C VAL A 308 -10.04 -14.28 -0.65
N THR A 309 -10.09 -15.28 0.22
CA THR A 309 -9.71 -15.14 1.64
C THR A 309 -8.47 -15.97 1.95
N SER A 310 -7.57 -15.41 2.75
CA SER A 310 -6.43 -16.13 3.33
C SER A 310 -6.76 -16.90 4.61
N VAL A 311 -7.98 -16.73 5.15
CA VAL A 311 -8.43 -17.39 6.39
C VAL A 311 -9.70 -18.23 6.16
N PRO A 312 -9.87 -19.36 6.86
CA PRO A 312 -11.10 -20.15 6.80
C PRO A 312 -12.34 -19.36 7.25
N VAL A 313 -13.43 -19.51 6.52
CA VAL A 313 -14.72 -18.88 6.82
C VAL A 313 -15.69 -19.94 7.30
N LYS A 314 -16.16 -19.80 8.53
CA LYS A 314 -17.10 -20.74 9.15
C LYS A 314 -18.47 -20.59 8.49
N LEU A 315 -18.86 -21.60 7.72
CA LEU A 315 -20.15 -21.66 7.05
C LEU A 315 -21.22 -22.27 7.94
N TRP A 316 -20.84 -23.21 8.80
CA TRP A 316 -21.76 -23.85 9.72
C TRP A 316 -21.02 -24.43 10.94
N SER A 317 -21.71 -24.50 12.07
CA SER A 317 -21.28 -25.24 13.24
C SER A 317 -22.47 -25.81 14.01
N GLY A 318 -22.29 -26.96 14.65
CA GLY A 318 -23.31 -27.65 15.42
C GLY A 318 -22.96 -29.11 15.62
N LYS A 319 -23.95 -30.00 15.55
CA LYS A 319 -23.73 -31.45 15.45
C LYS A 319 -24.75 -32.04 14.49
N ILE A 320 -24.33 -32.41 13.28
CA ILE A 320 -25.18 -33.14 12.34
C ILE A 320 -24.89 -34.64 12.42
N VAL A 321 -25.94 -35.43 12.50
CA VAL A 321 -25.92 -36.88 12.43
C VAL A 321 -26.59 -37.36 11.13
N LYS A 322 -26.46 -38.67 10.84
CA LYS A 322 -27.05 -39.30 9.65
C LYS A 322 -28.50 -38.87 9.41
N GLY A 323 -28.79 -38.47 8.18
CA GLY A 323 -30.09 -38.00 7.70
C GLY A 323 -30.36 -36.50 7.92
N GLN A 324 -29.51 -35.78 8.65
CA GLN A 324 -29.70 -34.35 8.91
C GLN A 324 -29.02 -33.47 7.86
N THR A 325 -29.55 -32.26 7.70
CA THR A 325 -29.04 -31.23 6.77
C THR A 325 -28.59 -30.00 7.54
N ALA A 326 -27.38 -29.53 7.25
CA ALA A 326 -26.86 -28.24 7.68
C ALA A 326 -27.25 -27.15 6.68
N THR A 327 -27.77 -26.03 7.17
CA THR A 327 -27.95 -24.80 6.40
C THR A 327 -26.74 -23.90 6.63
N LEU A 328 -25.99 -23.62 5.58
CA LEU A 328 -24.78 -22.81 5.58
C LEU A 328 -25.11 -21.32 5.64
N SER A 329 -24.28 -20.53 6.30
CA SER A 329 -24.36 -19.06 6.36
C SER A 329 -24.00 -18.38 5.02
N GLY A 330 -23.51 -19.14 4.05
CA GLY A 330 -23.13 -18.65 2.73
C GLY A 330 -23.02 -19.76 1.68
N ASN A 331 -22.87 -19.32 0.43
CA ASN A 331 -22.73 -20.21 -0.71
C ASN A 331 -21.36 -20.93 -0.64
N CYS A 332 -21.38 -22.26 -0.58
CA CYS A 332 -20.16 -23.07 -0.50
C CYS A 332 -19.31 -22.99 -1.78
N HIS A 333 -19.91 -22.79 -2.97
CA HIS A 333 -19.20 -22.66 -4.25
C HIS A 333 -18.48 -21.32 -4.42
N ASN A 334 -18.66 -20.37 -3.48
CA ASN A 334 -17.78 -19.19 -3.40
C ASN A 334 -16.35 -19.55 -2.95
N PHE A 335 -16.13 -20.77 -2.46
CA PHE A 335 -14.85 -21.25 -1.97
C PHE A 335 -14.23 -22.28 -2.94
N SER A 336 -12.95 -22.57 -2.78
CA SER A 336 -12.25 -23.58 -3.58
C SER A 336 -12.42 -24.97 -3.00
N LYS A 337 -12.43 -25.07 -1.66
CA LYS A 337 -12.54 -26.33 -0.91
C LYS A 337 -13.39 -26.11 0.34
N LEU A 338 -13.87 -27.23 0.90
CA LEU A 338 -14.41 -27.26 2.25
C LEU A 338 -13.41 -27.94 3.19
N LEU A 339 -13.28 -27.38 4.38
CA LEU A 339 -12.68 -28.02 5.53
C LEU A 339 -13.81 -28.45 6.46
N ILE A 340 -13.89 -29.74 6.77
CA ILE A 340 -14.98 -30.34 7.52
C ILE A 340 -14.42 -30.99 8.77
N GLU A 341 -14.91 -30.58 9.94
CA GLU A 341 -14.60 -31.24 11.20
C GLU A 341 -15.51 -32.46 11.36
N VAL A 342 -14.91 -33.65 11.35
CA VAL A 342 -15.61 -34.93 11.38
C VAL A 342 -15.22 -35.70 12.64
N GLY A 343 -16.23 -36.09 13.42
CA GLY A 343 -16.07 -37.06 14.50
C GLY A 343 -16.37 -38.46 13.98
N TYR A 344 -15.37 -39.15 13.44
CA TYR A 344 -15.50 -40.57 13.11
C TYR A 344 -15.62 -41.42 14.37
N THR A 345 -16.14 -42.65 14.25
CA THR A 345 -16.23 -43.59 15.38
C THR A 345 -14.87 -43.89 16.00
N THR A 346 -13.84 -44.04 15.17
CA THR A 346 -12.47 -44.39 15.59
C THR A 346 -11.53 -43.20 15.73
N ASN A 347 -11.85 -42.05 15.11
CA ASN A 347 -11.13 -40.80 15.27
C ASN A 347 -12.10 -39.63 15.46
N ARG A 348 -12.29 -39.22 16.71
CA ARG A 348 -13.33 -38.25 17.09
C ARG A 348 -13.02 -36.78 16.73
N ASN A 349 -11.78 -36.47 16.35
CA ASN A 349 -11.33 -35.10 16.13
C ASN A 349 -10.65 -34.95 14.76
N ALA A 350 -11.21 -35.57 13.72
CA ALA A 350 -10.64 -35.51 12.38
C ALA A 350 -11.04 -34.21 11.66
N VAL A 351 -10.20 -33.82 10.71
CA VAL A 351 -10.44 -32.68 9.81
C VAL A 351 -10.18 -33.13 8.39
N GLU A 352 -11.18 -32.99 7.54
CA GLU A 352 -11.13 -33.42 6.14
C GLU A 352 -11.14 -32.23 5.20
N TRP A 353 -10.31 -32.31 4.15
CA TRP A 353 -10.24 -31.30 3.10
C TRP A 353 -10.84 -31.88 1.82
N VAL A 354 -11.94 -31.28 1.35
CA VAL A 354 -12.69 -31.82 0.22
C VAL A 354 -12.85 -30.79 -0.88
N ASN A 355 -12.76 -31.25 -2.13
CA ASN A 355 -13.16 -30.43 -3.28
C ASN A 355 -14.69 -30.34 -3.30
N ILE A 356 -15.21 -29.21 -3.79
CA ILE A 356 -16.65 -28.96 -3.82
C ILE A 356 -17.19 -29.43 -5.19
N PRO A 357 -17.96 -30.53 -5.25
CA PRO A 357 -18.57 -30.97 -6.49
C PRO A 357 -19.80 -30.11 -6.85
N ASN A 358 -20.39 -30.39 -8.01
CA ASN A 358 -21.66 -29.78 -8.40
C ASN A 358 -22.80 -30.19 -7.44
N ASN A 359 -23.81 -29.34 -7.34
CA ASN A 359 -25.04 -29.65 -6.60
C ASN A 359 -25.64 -31.00 -7.03
N GLY A 360 -26.16 -31.73 -6.06
CA GLY A 360 -26.65 -33.11 -6.21
C GLY A 360 -25.57 -34.19 -6.13
N SER A 361 -24.30 -33.84 -5.94
CA SER A 361 -23.20 -34.82 -5.87
C SER A 361 -22.78 -35.13 -4.44
N THR A 362 -22.30 -36.35 -4.21
CA THR A 362 -21.82 -36.81 -2.91
C THR A 362 -20.30 -36.71 -2.78
N ILE A 363 -19.84 -36.55 -1.55
CA ILE A 363 -18.43 -36.57 -1.15
C ILE A 363 -18.26 -37.70 -0.13
N TYR A 364 -17.26 -38.54 -0.37
CA TYR A 364 -16.91 -39.66 0.49
C TYR A 364 -15.65 -39.30 1.29
N MET A 365 -15.72 -39.46 2.61
CA MET A 365 -14.61 -39.22 3.53
C MET A 365 -14.39 -40.49 4.37
N ASN A 366 -13.14 -40.95 4.44
CA ASN A 366 -12.81 -42.24 5.03
C ASN A 366 -11.71 -42.10 6.08
N ASN A 367 -11.89 -42.74 7.23
CA ASN A 367 -10.84 -42.91 8.22
C ASN A 367 -10.49 -44.40 8.36
N ILE A 368 -9.24 -44.76 8.08
CA ILE A 368 -8.76 -46.14 8.07
C ILE A 368 -7.60 -46.33 9.03
N GLY A 369 -7.52 -47.50 9.66
CA GLY A 369 -6.40 -47.84 10.54
C GLY A 369 -6.35 -49.29 10.94
N MET A 370 -5.15 -49.80 11.23
CA MET A 370 -4.98 -51.12 11.85
C MET A 370 -5.39 -51.07 13.32
N GLN A 371 -5.90 -52.18 13.85
CA GLN A 371 -6.20 -52.30 15.27
C GLN A 371 -5.05 -53.03 15.99
N THR A 372 -4.83 -52.70 17.26
CA THR A 372 -3.89 -53.45 18.11
C THR A 372 -4.65 -54.42 19.01
N SER A 373 -4.09 -55.61 19.21
CA SER A 373 -4.58 -56.60 20.17
C SER A 373 -3.42 -57.41 20.71
N GLY A 374 -3.23 -57.43 22.03
CA GLY A 374 -2.12 -58.16 22.66
C GLY A 374 -0.71 -57.72 22.19
N GLY A 375 -0.55 -56.46 21.77
CA GLY A 375 0.72 -55.96 21.24
C GLY A 375 0.99 -56.29 19.77
N ALA A 376 0.13 -57.07 19.12
CA ALA A 376 0.18 -57.35 17.68
C ALA A 376 -0.82 -56.50 16.90
N LEU A 377 -0.52 -56.25 15.61
CA LEU A 377 -1.46 -55.64 14.68
C LEU A 377 -2.43 -56.70 14.16
N LYS A 378 -3.72 -56.37 14.08
CA LYS A 378 -4.79 -57.20 13.52
C LYS A 378 -5.55 -56.44 12.43
N ASN A 379 -6.51 -57.13 11.78
CA ASN A 379 -7.37 -56.53 10.76
C ASN A 379 -7.94 -55.18 11.24
N GLY A 380 -7.93 -54.21 10.33
CA GLY A 380 -8.21 -52.81 10.64
C GLY A 380 -9.69 -52.46 10.77
N HIS A 381 -9.93 -51.17 10.92
CA HIS A 381 -11.23 -50.53 10.83
C HIS A 381 -11.28 -49.60 9.62
N LEU A 382 -12.48 -49.39 9.10
CA LEU A 382 -12.83 -48.38 8.11
C LEU A 382 -14.08 -47.66 8.59
N ASP A 383 -13.98 -46.36 8.84
CA ASP A 383 -15.13 -45.48 8.98
C ASP A 383 -15.35 -44.76 7.65
N GLU A 384 -16.60 -44.71 7.19
CA GLU A 384 -17.01 -43.96 5.99
C GLU A 384 -18.09 -42.95 6.38
N VAL A 385 -17.89 -41.69 5.99
CA VAL A 385 -18.85 -40.60 6.13
C VAL A 385 -19.13 -40.05 4.74
N VAL A 386 -20.40 -39.98 4.35
CA VAL A 386 -20.82 -39.46 3.05
C VAL A 386 -21.74 -38.27 3.24
N ILE A 387 -21.37 -37.15 2.61
CA ILE A 387 -22.21 -35.97 2.55
C ILE A 387 -22.71 -35.73 1.12
N LEU A 388 -23.91 -35.17 1.00
CA LEU A 388 -24.49 -34.69 -0.24
C LEU A 388 -24.46 -33.16 -0.24
N ILE A 389 -23.87 -32.56 -1.29
CA ILE A 389 -24.05 -31.13 -1.57
C ILE A 389 -25.41 -30.99 -2.24
N LYS A 390 -26.46 -30.68 -1.46
CA LYS A 390 -27.83 -30.63 -1.97
C LYS A 390 -28.02 -29.43 -2.89
N ASP A 391 -27.55 -28.28 -2.43
CA ASP A 391 -27.49 -27.01 -3.14
C ASP A 391 -26.38 -26.14 -2.53
N ASP A 392 -26.22 -24.92 -3.05
CA ASP A 392 -25.20 -23.95 -2.67
C ASP A 392 -25.11 -23.67 -1.16
N THR A 393 -26.21 -23.83 -0.41
CA THR A 393 -26.27 -23.51 1.02
C THR A 393 -26.75 -24.67 1.89
N HIS A 394 -26.91 -25.88 1.35
CA HIS A 394 -27.37 -27.04 2.12
C HIS A 394 -26.50 -28.27 1.90
N ILE A 395 -26.01 -28.84 2.99
CA ILE A 395 -25.22 -30.08 3.01
C ILE A 395 -25.90 -31.11 3.90
N THR A 396 -26.17 -32.30 3.37
CA THR A 396 -26.81 -33.40 4.10
C THR A 396 -25.79 -34.47 4.44
N LEU A 397 -25.77 -34.93 5.71
CA LEU A 397 -25.01 -36.11 6.11
C LEU A 397 -25.82 -37.36 5.78
N GLU A 398 -25.60 -37.97 4.62
CA GLU A 398 -26.44 -39.06 4.11
C GLU A 398 -26.12 -40.41 4.75
N LYS A 399 -24.83 -40.69 4.97
CA LYS A 399 -24.36 -42.00 5.38
C LYS A 399 -23.21 -41.89 6.37
N THR A 400 -23.27 -42.74 7.40
CA THR A 400 -22.20 -42.95 8.37
C THR A 400 -22.07 -44.46 8.58
N LEU A 401 -20.94 -45.04 8.21
CA LEU A 401 -20.68 -46.48 8.34
C LEU A 401 -19.38 -46.73 9.11
N THR A 402 -19.30 -47.89 9.74
CA THR A 402 -18.07 -48.43 10.31
C THR A 402 -18.00 -49.93 10.00
N ALA A 403 -16.82 -50.40 9.61
CA ALA A 403 -16.50 -51.80 9.41
C ALA A 403 -15.27 -52.16 10.27
N THR A 404 -15.28 -53.35 10.85
CA THR A 404 -14.17 -53.87 11.66
C THR A 404 -13.84 -55.29 11.24
N GLY A 405 -12.57 -55.53 10.90
CA GLY A 405 -12.12 -56.87 10.54
C GLY A 405 -12.81 -57.40 9.28
N THR A 406 -13.46 -58.55 9.39
CA THR A 406 -14.18 -59.20 8.29
C THR A 406 -15.70 -59.06 8.40
N GLU A 407 -16.19 -58.25 9.34
CA GLU A 407 -17.63 -58.03 9.52
C GLU A 407 -18.20 -57.09 8.45
N ASN A 408 -19.50 -57.24 8.15
CA ASN A 408 -20.22 -56.31 7.29
C ASN A 408 -20.23 -54.91 7.92
N ALA A 409 -20.13 -53.88 7.07
CA ALA A 409 -20.28 -52.50 7.52
C ALA A 409 -21.67 -52.28 8.15
N LYS A 410 -21.71 -51.51 9.25
CA LYS A 410 -22.93 -51.12 9.95
C LYS A 410 -22.98 -49.61 10.13
N ASP A 411 -24.17 -49.08 10.41
CA ASP A 411 -24.34 -47.67 10.74
C ASP A 411 -23.46 -47.28 11.93
N SER A 412 -22.81 -46.12 11.82
CA SER A 412 -21.91 -45.60 12.83
C SER A 412 -22.46 -44.32 13.48
N ASP A 413 -21.92 -43.99 14.65
CA ASP A 413 -22.28 -42.78 15.39
C ASP A 413 -21.46 -41.55 14.97
N SER A 414 -20.88 -41.60 13.76
CA SER A 414 -20.09 -40.49 13.24
C SER A 414 -20.93 -39.24 13.03
N TYR A 415 -20.31 -38.07 13.17
CA TYR A 415 -21.00 -36.78 13.07
C TYR A 415 -20.08 -35.69 12.51
N ILE A 416 -20.65 -34.58 12.06
CA ILE A 416 -19.89 -33.38 11.66
C ILE A 416 -20.20 -32.25 12.64
N THR A 417 -19.17 -31.50 13.04
CA THR A 417 -19.28 -30.41 14.02
C THR A 417 -19.17 -29.02 13.41
N ALA A 418 -18.43 -28.89 12.31
CA ALA A 418 -18.27 -27.63 11.63
C ALA A 418 -17.89 -27.82 10.16
N ILE A 419 -18.24 -26.81 9.37
CA ILE A 419 -17.92 -26.73 7.94
C ILE A 419 -17.37 -25.33 7.68
N TYR A 420 -16.19 -25.28 7.07
CA TYR A 420 -15.52 -24.03 6.70
C TYR A 420 -15.26 -23.99 5.21
N GLY A 421 -15.43 -22.82 4.60
CA GLY A 421 -14.98 -22.51 3.25
C GLY A 421 -13.53 -22.01 3.28
N VAL A 422 -12.70 -22.51 2.37
CA VAL A 422 -11.29 -22.10 2.21
C VAL A 422 -10.95 -21.90 0.74
N TYR A 423 -10.00 -21.01 0.45
CA TYR A 423 -9.59 -20.68 -0.91
C TYR A 423 -8.30 -21.37 -1.34
#